data_AF-A0A967JZS2-F1
#
_entry.id   AF-A0A967JZS2-F1
#
_cell.length_a   1.000
_cell.length_b   1.000
_cell.length_c   1.000
_cell.angle_alpha   90.00
_cell.angle_beta   90.00
_cell.angle_gamma   90.00
#
_symmetry.space_group_name_H-M   'P 1'
#
loop_
_entity.id
_entity.type
_entity.pdbx_description
1 polymer ?
#
loop_
_entity_poly.entity_id
_entity_poly.type
_entity_poly.pdbx_seq_one_letter_code
_entity_poly.pdbx_strand_id
1 'polypeptide(L)'
;MIAAAFNAVSFPIRPVIQRSGDGEVRLYKRNPRVFTPKDFDYSPYFDVIKCPFPGFDDLAIYRQLPWGHDSIVCHEDGDRRLSPPLGLRTAPRSDAESIHARSADRHPLDDAPGDRRATGGATES
;
A
#
# COMPACT_ATOMS: atom_id res chain seq x y z
N MET A 1 -16.54 17.06 3.78
CA MET A 1 -15.74 16.41 2.73
C MET A 1 -16.47 16.54 1.41
N ILE A 2 -15.77 16.87 0.31
CA ILE A 2 -16.41 17.18 -0.98
C ILE A 2 -17.25 16.03 -1.55
N ALA A 3 -16.84 14.77 -1.31
CA ALA A 3 -17.60 13.58 -1.70
C ALA A 3 -19.03 13.55 -1.14
N ALA A 4 -19.29 14.16 0.03
CA ALA A 4 -20.63 14.23 0.61
C ALA A 4 -21.58 15.11 -0.21
N ALA A 5 -21.08 16.21 -0.79
CA ALA A 5 -21.88 17.09 -1.64
C ALA A 5 -22.32 16.38 -2.93
N PHE A 6 -21.39 15.68 -3.59
CA PHE A 6 -21.71 14.84 -4.75
C PHE A 6 -22.69 13.71 -4.40
N ASN A 7 -22.51 13.06 -3.25
CA ASN A 7 -23.47 12.05 -2.78
C ASN A 7 -24.85 12.64 -2.52
N ALA A 8 -24.98 13.88 -2.05
CA ALA A 8 -26.26 14.52 -1.77
C ALA A 8 -27.11 14.67 -3.04
N VAL A 9 -26.47 14.92 -4.17
CA VAL A 9 -27.12 15.01 -5.49
C VAL A 9 -27.05 13.70 -6.30
N SER A 10 -26.64 12.60 -5.67
CA SER A 10 -26.51 11.28 -6.31
C SER A 10 -25.56 11.25 -7.52
N PHE A 11 -24.54 12.12 -7.53
CA PHE A 11 -23.52 12.11 -8.57
C PHE A 11 -22.56 10.91 -8.37
N PRO A 12 -22.39 10.04 -9.37
CA PRO A 12 -21.68 8.77 -9.21
C PRO A 12 -20.16 8.92 -9.29
N ILE A 13 -19.47 9.26 -8.19
CA ILE A 13 -17.99 9.28 -8.19
C ILE A 13 -17.44 7.88 -8.50
N ARG A 14 -17.71 6.90 -7.64
CA ARG A 14 -17.39 5.47 -7.88
C ARG A 14 -18.46 4.60 -7.22
N PRO A 15 -19.66 4.47 -7.81
CA PRO A 15 -20.76 3.73 -7.19
C PRO A 15 -20.42 2.23 -7.08
N VAL A 16 -21.02 1.55 -6.11
CA VAL A 16 -21.03 0.09 -6.09
C VAL A 16 -22.11 -0.37 -7.05
N ILE A 17 -21.73 -1.17 -8.05
CA ILE A 17 -22.65 -1.68 -9.07
C ILE A 17 -22.98 -3.13 -8.72
N GLN A 18 -24.26 -3.41 -8.53
CA GLN A 18 -24.78 -4.76 -8.37
C GLN A 18 -25.57 -5.14 -9.64
N ARG A 19 -25.29 -6.32 -10.18
CA ARG A 19 -26.03 -6.89 -11.31
C ARG A 19 -26.77 -8.14 -10.83
N SER A 20 -28.07 -8.20 -11.07
CA SER A 20 -28.91 -9.35 -10.75
C SER A 20 -28.89 -10.38 -11.90
N GLY A 21 -29.30 -11.62 -11.61
CA GLY A 21 -29.44 -12.69 -12.61
C GLY A 21 -30.38 -12.33 -13.76
N ASP A 22 -31.40 -11.50 -13.49
CA ASP A 22 -32.38 -11.02 -14.47
C ASP A 22 -31.87 -9.82 -15.30
N GLY A 23 -30.60 -9.44 -15.15
CA GLY A 23 -29.99 -8.31 -15.87
C GLY A 23 -30.25 -6.94 -15.25
N GLU A 24 -31.00 -6.85 -14.15
CA GLU A 24 -31.21 -5.60 -13.42
C GLU A 24 -29.89 -5.05 -12.87
N VAL A 25 -29.68 -3.73 -13.01
CA VAL A 25 -28.49 -3.03 -12.49
C VAL A 25 -28.90 -2.05 -11.40
N ARG A 26 -28.30 -2.19 -10.21
CA ARG A 26 -28.48 -1.28 -9.08
C ARG A 26 -27.17 -0.60 -8.71
N LEU A 27 -27.24 0.71 -8.43
CA LEU A 27 -26.11 1.52 -8.02
C LEU A 27 -26.30 1.94 -6.56
N TYR A 28 -25.27 1.73 -5.75
CA TYR A 28 -25.27 2.15 -4.35
C TYR A 28 -24.19 3.21 -4.10
N LYS A 29 -24.54 4.22 -3.29
CA LYS A 29 -23.60 5.25 -2.83
C LYS A 29 -22.58 4.63 -1.89
N ARG A 30 -21.31 5.00 -2.05
CA ARG A 30 -20.26 4.67 -1.08
C ARG A 30 -20.29 5.65 0.10
N ASN A 31 -19.77 5.20 1.24
CA ASN A 31 -19.60 6.05 2.42
C ASN A 31 -18.67 7.25 2.07
N PRO A 32 -19.10 8.51 2.23
CA PRO A 32 -18.27 9.69 1.93
C PRO A 32 -16.91 9.71 2.63
N ARG A 33 -16.78 9.05 3.80
CA ARG A 33 -15.56 9.06 4.63
C ARG A 33 -14.43 8.20 4.08
N VAL A 34 -14.70 7.30 3.14
CA VAL A 34 -13.68 6.41 2.54
C VAL A 34 -13.18 6.88 1.18
N PHE A 35 -13.66 8.03 0.69
CA PHE A 35 -13.17 8.60 -0.56
C PHE A 35 -11.78 9.20 -0.38
N THR A 36 -10.91 8.84 -1.31
CA THR A 36 -9.57 9.41 -1.50
C THR A 36 -9.57 10.29 -2.75
N PRO A 37 -8.64 11.24 -2.90
CA PRO A 37 -8.52 12.03 -4.13
C PRO A 37 -8.46 11.17 -5.40
N LYS A 38 -7.78 10.02 -5.33
CA LYS A 38 -7.65 9.05 -6.43
C LYS A 38 -8.99 8.48 -6.92
N ASP A 39 -10.01 8.42 -6.05
CA ASP A 39 -11.34 7.95 -6.44
C ASP A 39 -12.02 8.89 -7.45
N PHE A 40 -11.69 10.19 -7.41
CA PHE A 40 -12.17 11.17 -8.40
C PHE A 40 -11.42 11.01 -9.72
N ASP A 41 -10.11 10.81 -9.67
CA ASP A 41 -9.27 10.62 -10.87
C ASP A 41 -9.69 9.40 -11.72
N TYR A 42 -10.18 8.33 -11.09
CA TYR A 42 -10.64 7.12 -11.79
C TYR A 42 -12.14 7.10 -12.09
N SER A 43 -12.87 8.11 -11.65
CA SER A 43 -14.28 8.20 -11.97
C SER A 43 -14.46 8.50 -13.46
N PRO A 44 -15.31 7.78 -14.19
CA PRO A 44 -15.55 8.07 -15.61
C PRO A 44 -16.37 9.35 -15.83
N TYR A 45 -16.81 10.01 -14.75
CA TYR A 45 -17.64 11.21 -14.79
C TYR A 45 -16.86 12.49 -14.52
N PHE A 46 -15.54 12.41 -14.36
CA PHE A 46 -14.65 13.55 -14.18
C PHE A 46 -13.52 13.54 -15.19
N ASP A 47 -13.21 14.70 -15.74
CA ASP A 47 -11.99 14.91 -16.51
C ASP A 47 -10.82 15.24 -15.59
N VAL A 48 -9.66 14.63 -15.83
CA VAL A 48 -8.43 14.93 -15.11
C VAL A 48 -7.66 16.01 -15.86
N ILE A 49 -7.78 17.25 -15.40
CA ILE A 49 -7.04 18.39 -15.94
C ILE A 49 -5.77 18.58 -15.09
N LYS A 50 -4.60 18.44 -15.71
CA LYS A 50 -3.33 18.83 -15.07
C LYS A 50 -3.06 20.29 -15.43
N CYS A 51 -2.94 21.14 -14.42
CA CYS A 51 -2.53 22.52 -14.61
C CYS A 51 -1.00 22.57 -14.54
N PRO A 52 -0.28 22.63 -15.68
CA PRO A 52 1.15 22.90 -15.63
C PRO A 52 1.38 24.28 -15.01
N PHE A 53 2.61 24.51 -14.58
CA PHE A 53 2.98 25.80 -14.04
C PHE A 53 2.76 26.90 -15.13
N PRO A 54 2.27 28.11 -14.80
CA PRO A 54 1.94 29.11 -15.82
C PRO A 54 3.12 29.40 -16.75
N GLY A 55 2.89 29.38 -18.07
CA GLY A 55 3.94 29.55 -19.09
C GLY A 55 4.56 28.24 -19.58
N PHE A 56 4.05 27.09 -19.10
CA PHE A 56 4.53 25.77 -19.48
C PHE A 56 3.47 24.97 -20.25
N ASP A 57 3.07 25.48 -21.41
CA ASP A 57 1.97 24.93 -22.21
C ASP A 57 2.41 23.94 -23.30
N ASP A 58 3.72 23.80 -23.53
CA ASP A 58 4.29 22.88 -24.52
C ASP A 58 4.66 21.52 -23.88
N LEU A 59 4.26 20.43 -24.53
CA LEU A 59 4.40 19.06 -24.04
C LEU A 59 5.87 18.65 -23.80
N ALA A 60 6.83 19.33 -24.43
CA ALA A 60 8.27 19.03 -24.29
C ALA A 60 8.96 19.81 -23.15
N ILE A 61 8.26 20.72 -22.48
CA ILE A 61 8.86 21.64 -21.51
C ILE A 61 9.52 20.94 -20.32
N TYR A 62 9.04 19.77 -19.92
CA TYR A 62 9.62 19.04 -18.78
C TYR A 62 11.12 18.78 -18.95
N ARG A 63 11.62 18.78 -20.20
CA ARG A 63 13.04 18.64 -20.56
C ARG A 63 13.86 19.91 -20.30
N GLN A 64 13.23 21.07 -20.27
CA GLN A 64 13.85 22.36 -20.02
C GLN A 64 13.74 22.79 -18.55
N LEU A 65 13.06 21.99 -17.73
CA LEU A 65 12.98 22.27 -16.30
C LEU A 65 14.39 22.32 -15.71
N PRO A 66 14.68 23.27 -14.80
CA PRO A 66 16.01 23.46 -14.21
C PRO A 66 16.25 22.40 -13.13
N TRP A 67 16.27 21.13 -13.53
CA TRP A 67 16.66 20.03 -12.67
C TRP A 67 18.07 20.33 -12.12
N GLY A 68 18.25 20.12 -10.82
CA GLY A 68 19.57 20.25 -10.20
C GLY A 68 20.57 19.28 -10.83
N HIS A 69 21.87 19.48 -10.57
CA HIS A 69 22.93 18.62 -11.08
C HIS A 69 22.62 17.13 -10.82
N ASP A 70 22.83 16.27 -11.82
CA ASP A 70 22.48 14.83 -11.84
C ASP A 70 23.02 14.03 -10.64
N SER A 71 24.08 14.54 -10.01
CA SER A 71 24.72 13.92 -8.86
C SER A 71 24.07 14.29 -7.55
N ILE A 72 23.00 15.09 -7.49
CA ILE A 72 22.46 15.55 -6.23
C ILE A 72 20.96 15.28 -6.06
N VAL A 73 20.62 14.47 -5.06
CA VAL A 73 19.26 14.10 -4.67
C VAL A 73 18.88 14.81 -3.37
N CYS A 74 17.71 15.42 -3.35
CA CYS A 74 17.12 15.98 -2.14
C CYS A 74 16.19 14.95 -1.48
N HIS A 75 16.32 14.77 -0.17
CA HIS A 75 15.36 13.97 0.61
C HIS A 75 14.29 14.86 1.25
N GLU A 76 13.22 14.23 1.76
CA GLU A 76 12.07 14.92 2.36
C GLU A 76 12.45 15.83 3.55
N ASP A 77 13.56 15.50 4.24
CA ASP A 77 14.11 16.30 5.34
C ASP A 77 14.89 17.55 4.88
N GLY A 78 14.96 17.79 3.57
CA GLY A 78 15.73 18.90 2.96
C GLY A 78 17.23 18.65 2.85
N ASP A 79 17.71 17.49 3.31
CA ASP A 79 19.11 17.08 3.16
C ASP A 79 19.42 16.75 1.69
N ARG A 80 20.52 17.31 1.20
CA ARG A 80 20.92 17.28 -0.20
C ARG A 80 22.18 16.40 -0.33
N ARG A 81 22.02 15.19 -0.86
CA ARG A 81 23.06 14.16 -0.90
C ARG A 81 23.51 13.83 -2.30
N LEU A 82 24.76 13.39 -2.42
CA LEU A 82 25.26 12.88 -3.69
C LEU A 82 24.58 11.56 -4.03
N SER A 83 23.95 11.46 -5.21
CA SER A 83 23.49 10.19 -5.75
C SER A 83 24.72 9.32 -6.04
N PRO A 84 24.77 8.07 -5.54
CA PRO A 84 25.83 7.16 -5.94
C PRO A 84 25.77 6.94 -7.45
N PRO A 85 26.93 6.83 -8.13
CA PRO A 85 26.96 6.62 -9.57
C PRO A 85 26.16 5.38 -9.96
N LEU A 86 25.37 5.51 -11.02
CA LEU A 86 24.53 4.43 -11.56
C LEU A 86 25.43 3.29 -12.04
N GLY A 87 25.71 2.33 -11.16
CA GLY A 87 26.67 1.24 -11.39
C GLY A 87 27.28 0.66 -10.11
N LEU A 88 27.29 1.41 -9.01
CA LEU A 88 27.64 0.88 -7.69
C LEU A 88 26.36 0.58 -6.92
N ARG A 89 25.83 -0.63 -7.11
CA ARG A 89 25.00 -1.28 -6.07
C ARG A 89 25.91 -1.39 -4.84
N THR A 90 25.83 -0.42 -3.94
CA THR A 90 26.43 -0.58 -2.61
C THR A 90 25.82 -1.85 -2.02
N ALA A 91 26.69 -2.80 -1.70
CA ALA A 91 26.33 -3.99 -0.95
C ALA A 91 25.48 -3.59 0.27
N PRO A 92 24.50 -4.41 0.68
CA PRO A 92 23.72 -4.12 1.88
C PRO A 92 24.67 -3.81 3.04
N ARG A 93 24.38 -2.72 3.77
CA ARG A 93 25.13 -2.34 4.98
C ARG A 93 25.28 -3.57 5.88
N SER A 94 26.53 -3.99 6.06
CA SER A 94 26.90 -4.98 7.06
C SER A 94 26.96 -4.30 8.44
N ASP A 95 25.82 -3.79 8.90
CA ASP A 95 25.66 -3.36 10.28
C ASP A 95 24.65 -4.30 10.95
N ALA A 96 25.01 -5.58 11.01
CA ALA A 96 24.51 -6.44 12.06
C ALA A 96 25.31 -6.10 13.32
N GLU A 97 24.84 -5.09 14.06
CA GLU A 97 25.22 -4.93 15.45
C GLU A 97 24.94 -6.25 16.18
N SER A 98 26.01 -6.89 16.65
CA SER A 98 25.96 -8.04 17.55
C SER A 98 25.31 -7.62 18.87
N ILE A 99 23.98 -7.73 18.93
CA ILE A 99 23.27 -7.72 20.20
C ILE A 99 23.41 -9.10 20.83
N HIS A 100 24.21 -9.15 21.89
CA HIS A 100 24.31 -10.27 22.82
C HIS A 100 22.92 -10.79 23.23
N ALA A 101 22.65 -12.07 22.96
CA ALA A 101 21.61 -12.82 23.65
C ALA A 101 22.27 -14.00 24.40
N ARG A 102 22.05 -14.00 25.71
CA ARG A 102 22.61 -14.89 26.73
C ARG A 102 22.34 -16.36 26.41
N SER A 103 23.37 -17.19 26.58
CA SER A 103 23.22 -18.65 26.66
C SER A 103 22.23 -19.00 27.78
N ALA A 104 21.16 -19.71 27.43
CA ALA A 104 20.38 -20.49 28.36
C ALA A 104 20.57 -21.96 27.96
N ASP A 105 21.11 -22.72 28.90
CA ASP A 105 21.41 -24.15 28.83
C ASP A 105 20.24 -24.97 28.28
N ARG A 106 20.52 -25.81 27.29
CA ARG A 106 19.63 -26.92 26.93
C ARG A 106 20.04 -28.13 27.77
N HIS A 107 19.17 -28.50 28.70
CA HIS A 107 19.16 -29.82 29.33
C HIS A 107 18.54 -30.83 28.35
N PRO A 108 19.12 -32.03 28.12
CA PRO A 108 18.51 -33.03 27.26
C PRO A 108 17.49 -33.86 28.04
N LEU A 109 16.30 -34.10 27.46
CA LEU A 109 15.36 -35.10 27.97
C LEU A 109 15.65 -36.43 27.27
N ASP A 110 16.04 -37.42 28.07
CA ASP A 110 16.22 -38.83 27.69
C ASP A 110 14.87 -39.59 27.57
N ASP A 111 14.99 -40.74 26.92
CA ASP A 111 14.03 -41.77 26.49
C ASP A 111 12.94 -42.27 27.47
N ALA A 112 11.94 -42.92 26.84
CA ALA A 112 10.70 -43.59 27.29
C ALA A 112 10.87 -44.75 28.33
N PRO A 113 9.90 -45.65 28.65
CA PRO A 113 8.45 -45.78 28.32
C PRO A 113 7.54 -46.15 29.55
N GLY A 114 6.22 -46.34 29.37
CA GLY A 114 5.40 -46.91 30.47
C GLY A 114 3.87 -46.91 30.30
N ASP A 115 3.38 -47.93 29.61
CA ASP A 115 2.05 -48.55 29.60
C ASP A 115 1.14 -48.37 30.86
N ARG A 116 -0.17 -48.09 30.64
CA ARG A 116 -1.30 -48.76 31.34
C ARG A 116 -2.70 -48.35 30.82
N ARG A 117 -3.29 -49.28 30.05
CA ARG A 117 -4.66 -49.84 30.13
C ARG A 117 -5.90 -49.00 30.49
N ALA A 118 -6.89 -49.15 29.59
CA ALA A 118 -8.33 -49.42 29.80
C ALA A 118 -9.21 -48.24 30.33
N THR A 119 -10.45 -47.98 29.90
CA THR A 119 -11.61 -48.82 29.49
C THR A 119 -12.71 -47.94 28.87
N GLY A 120 -13.51 -48.50 27.95
CA GLY A 120 -14.94 -48.17 27.71
C GLY A 120 -15.20 -46.88 26.91
N GLY A 121 -15.92 -46.85 25.78
CA GLY A 121 -17.02 -47.68 25.31
C GLY A 121 -18.35 -46.97 25.58
N ALA A 122 -18.94 -46.36 24.56
CA ALA A 122 -20.40 -46.31 24.32
C ALA A 122 -20.74 -45.39 23.13
N THR A 123 -21.72 -45.85 22.39
CA THR A 123 -22.37 -45.39 21.16
C THR A 123 -23.45 -44.32 21.40
N GLU A 124 -24.05 -43.90 20.27
CA GLU A 124 -25.37 -43.24 20.10
C GLU A 124 -25.38 -41.70 20.26
N SER A 125 -25.99 -40.90 19.37
CA SER A 125 -26.80 -41.11 18.15
C SER A 125 -26.74 -39.84 17.31
#